data_AF-A0A1S9TGT5-F1
#
_entry.id   AF-A0A1S9TGT5-F1
#
_cell.length_a   1.000
_cell.length_b   1.000
_cell.length_c   1.000
_cell.angle_alpha   90.00
_cell.angle_beta   90.00
_cell.angle_gamma   90.00
#
_symmetry.space_group_name_H-M   'P 1'
#
loop_
_entity.id
_entity.type
_entity.pdbx_description
1 polymer ?
#
loop_
_entity_poly.entity_id
_entity_poly.type
_entity_poly.pdbx_seq_one_letter_code
_entity_poly.pdbx_strand_id
1 'polypeptide(L)' 'MSSACTCHIDKDKCLWCKTGVYCSTFESEKSQGVSMNFPDGKVIRFHTSNIEEVNNLADILDGVVVGIGVEEKNDEN' A
#
# COMPACT_ATOMS: atom_id res chain seq x y z
N MET A 1 17.88 -8.85 0.92
CA MET A 1 18.08 -7.41 1.20
C MET A 1 17.24 -7.07 2.41
N SER A 2 17.84 -6.61 3.51
CA SER A 2 17.10 -6.20 4.71
C SER A 2 16.58 -4.78 4.49
N SER A 3 15.37 -4.63 3.96
CA SER A 3 14.69 -3.34 3.91
C SER A 3 14.31 -2.96 5.33
N ALA A 4 15.05 -2.03 5.92
CA ALA A 4 14.69 -1.47 7.21
C ALA A 4 13.33 -0.77 7.06
N CYS A 5 12.22 -1.39 7.52
CA CYS A 5 11.04 -0.58 7.86
C CYS A 5 11.52 0.43 8.92
N THR A 6 10.84 1.56 9.00
CA THR A 6 10.98 2.59 10.04
C THR A 6 10.83 2.05 11.48
N CYS A 7 10.68 0.73 11.68
CA CYS A 7 10.58 0.01 12.94
C CYS A 7 11.77 0.13 13.89
N HIS A 8 12.88 0.72 13.47
CA HIS A 8 13.98 1.05 14.39
C HIS A 8 13.64 2.22 15.33
N ILE A 9 12.57 2.99 15.05
CA ILE A 9 12.18 4.15 15.84
C ILE A 9 10.96 3.85 16.73
N ASP A 10 9.90 3.25 16.17
CA ASP A 10 8.67 2.95 16.93
C ASP A 10 7.88 1.81 16.25
N LYS A 11 7.86 0.62 16.89
CA LYS A 11 7.19 -0.56 16.34
C LYS A 11 5.66 -0.42 16.32
N ASP A 12 5.10 0.39 17.21
CA ASP A 12 3.64 0.57 17.33
C ASP A 12 3.08 1.49 16.24
N LYS A 13 3.97 2.19 15.52
CA LYS A 13 3.63 3.11 14.43
C LYS A 13 3.94 2.58 13.03
N CYS A 14 4.77 1.55 12.85
CA CYS A 14 5.00 0.96 11.51
C CYS A 14 3.76 0.15 11.10
N LEU A 15 3.11 0.55 10.00
CA LEU A 15 1.94 -0.13 9.45
C LEU A 15 2.21 -1.61 9.25
N TRP A 16 3.34 -1.95 8.62
CA TRP A 16 3.77 -3.34 8.44
C TRP A 16 3.90 -4.09 9.77
N CYS A 17 4.59 -3.53 10.77
CA CYS A 17 4.73 -4.22 12.05
C CYS A 17 3.41 -4.44 12.77
N LYS A 18 2.46 -3.51 12.63
CA LYS A 18 1.16 -3.57 13.30
C LYS A 18 0.16 -4.48 12.61
N THR A 19 0.12 -4.48 11.28
CA THR A 19 -0.96 -5.12 10.51
C THR A 19 -0.47 -6.15 9.50
N GLY A 20 0.83 -6.21 9.22
CA GLY A 20 1.38 -7.01 8.12
C GLY A 20 1.23 -6.36 6.75
N VAL A 21 0.59 -5.19 6.66
CA VAL A 21 0.33 -4.48 5.40
C VAL A 21 1.51 -3.61 5.02
N TYR A 22 1.91 -3.61 3.74
CA TYR A 22 2.96 -2.73 3.23
C TYR A 22 2.69 -2.27 1.80
N CYS A 23 3.17 -1.07 1.47
CA CYS A 23 3.09 -0.51 0.13
C CYS A 23 4.39 -0.77 -0.65
N SER A 24 4.27 -1.06 -1.95
CA SER A 24 5.40 -1.17 -2.86
C SER A 24 5.06 -0.58 -4.22
N THR A 25 6.03 0.04 -4.88
CA THR A 25 5.87 0.53 -6.24
C THR A 25 6.08 -0.61 -7.24
N PHE A 26 5.43 -0.54 -8.40
CA PHE A 26 5.65 -1.47 -9.50
C PHE A 26 5.70 -0.73 -10.83
N GLU A 27 6.51 -1.24 -11.74
CA GLU A 27 6.63 -0.75 -13.11
C GLU A 27 6.79 -1.95 -14.05
N SER A 28 6.13 -1.88 -15.20
CA SER A 28 6.12 -2.89 -16.25
C SER A 28 5.92 -2.20 -17.59
N GLU A 29 6.21 -2.90 -18.70
CA GLU A 29 6.04 -2.36 -20.06
C GLU A 29 4.65 -1.77 -20.36
N LYS A 30 3.61 -2.18 -19.63
CA LYS A 30 2.23 -1.77 -19.87
C LYS A 30 1.59 -0.98 -18.72
N SER A 31 2.28 -0.83 -17.59
CA SER A 31 1.67 -0.26 -16.39
C SER A 31 2.68 0.06 -15.32
N GLN A 32 2.35 1.05 -14.51
CA GLN A 32 3.07 1.43 -13.31
C GLN A 32 2.09 1.81 -12.18
N GLY A 33 2.57 1.86 -10.96
CA GLY A 33 1.76 2.27 -9.83
C GLY A 33 2.24 1.79 -8.48
N VAL A 34 1.29 1.76 -7.55
CA VAL A 34 1.50 1.32 -6.17
C VAL A 34 0.67 0.09 -5.89
N SER A 35 1.25 -0.84 -5.15
CA SER A 35 0.61 -2.04 -4.66
C SER A 35 0.54 -1.98 -3.15
N MET A 36 -0.62 -2.26 -2.59
CA MET A 36 -0.80 -2.50 -1.17
C MET A 36 -0.94 -4.00 -0.97
N ASN A 37 -0.01 -4.58 -0.22
CA ASN A 37 0.13 -6.01 -0.01
C ASN A 37 -0.35 -6.37 1.39
N PHE A 38 -1.22 -7.39 1.47
CA PHE A 38 -1.81 -7.85 2.72
C PHE A 38 -1.14 -9.16 3.19
N PRO A 39 -1.12 -9.44 4.51
CA PRO A 39 -0.51 -10.65 5.04
C PRO A 39 -1.21 -11.94 4.60
N ASP A 40 -2.46 -11.86 4.15
CA ASP A 40 -3.21 -12.99 3.58
C ASP A 40 -2.89 -13.25 2.10
N GLY A 41 -1.93 -12.52 1.53
CA GLY A 41 -1.49 -12.64 0.14
C GLY A 41 -2.36 -11.87 -0.86
N LYS A 42 -3.41 -11.16 -0.42
CA LYS A 42 -4.16 -10.27 -1.30
C LYS A 42 -3.34 -9.03 -1.65
N VAL A 43 -3.58 -8.49 -2.83
CA VAL A 43 -2.91 -7.29 -3.33
C VAL A 43 -3.94 -6.37 -3.96
N ILE A 44 -3.95 -5.09 -3.56
CA ILE A 44 -4.68 -4.02 -4.24
C ILE A 44 -3.68 -3.22 -5.06
N ARG A 45 -3.98 -2.94 -6.32
CA ARG A 45 -3.12 -2.16 -7.23
C ARG A 45 -3.77 -0.84 -7.59
N PHE A 46 -3.04 0.23 -7.35
CA PHE A 46 -3.36 1.59 -7.79
C PHE A 46 -2.49 1.91 -9.01
N HIS A 47 -3.11 1.95 -10.17
CA HIS A 47 -2.43 2.26 -11.42
C HIS A 47 -2.35 3.77 -11.61
N THR A 48 -1.19 4.27 -12.06
CA THR A 48 -1.01 5.70 -12.39
C THR A 48 -0.41 5.86 -13.78
N SER A 49 -0.79 6.93 -14.47
CA SER A 49 -0.16 7.34 -15.73
C SER A 49 1.11 8.19 -15.50
N ASN A 50 1.36 8.67 -14.28
CA ASN A 50 2.52 9.50 -13.95
C ASN A 50 3.49 8.77 -13.01
N ILE A 51 4.68 8.44 -13.50
CA ILE A 51 5.70 7.72 -12.74
C ILE A 51 6.32 8.58 -11.62
N GLU A 52 6.42 9.88 -11.83
CA GLU A 52 7.02 10.81 -10.88
C GLU A 52 6.18 10.90 -9.60
N GLU A 53 4.87 10.63 -9.70
CA GLU A 53 3.94 10.63 -8.58
C GLU A 53 3.80 9.28 -7.88
N VAL A 54 4.36 8.20 -8.44
CA VAL A 54 4.25 6.84 -7.86
C VAL A 54 4.82 6.79 -6.43
N ASN A 55 5.96 7.43 -6.20
CA ASN A 55 6.59 7.46 -4.88
C ASN A 55 5.76 8.30 -3.89
N ASN A 56 5.26 9.46 -4.31
CA ASN A 56 4.36 10.28 -3.47
C ASN A 56 3.09 9.52 -3.09
N LEU A 57 2.50 8.79 -4.03
CA LEU A 57 1.32 7.96 -3.76
C LEU A 57 1.66 6.83 -2.77
N ALA A 58 2.82 6.19 -2.91
CA ALA A 58 3.26 5.16 -1.98
C ALA A 58 3.48 5.71 -0.56
N ASP A 59 4.11 6.88 -0.45
CA ASP A 59 4.37 7.55 0.83
C ASP A 59 3.07 7.97 1.54
N ILE A 60 2.09 8.50 0.79
CA ILE A 60 0.78 8.87 1.34
C ILE A 60 0.04 7.62 1.84
N LEU A 61 0.05 6.53 1.05
CA LEU A 61 -0.62 5.30 1.43
C LEU A 61 0.03 4.67 2.67
N ASP A 62 1.37 4.63 2.76
CA ASP A 62 2.09 4.10 3.91
C ASP A 62 1.91 4.97 5.17
N GLY A 63 1.88 6.29 5.01
CA GLY A 63 1.79 7.24 6.12
C GLY A 63 0.37 7.46 6.67
N VAL A 64 -0.67 7.30 5.85
CA VAL A 64 -2.05 7.69 6.21
C VAL A 64 -2.99 6.49 6.32
N VAL A 65 -2.80 5.45 5.51
CA VAL A 65 -3.78 4.36 5.43
C VAL A 65 -3.45 3.27 6.45
N VAL A 66 -4.26 3.16 7.50
CA VAL A 66 -4.12 2.14 8.54
C VAL A 66 -4.97 0.88 8.32
N GLY A 67 -5.78 0.86 7.25
CA GLY A 67 -6.63 -0.26 6.86
C GLY A 67 -7.56 0.09 5.70
N ILE A 68 -8.03 -0.94 4.99
CA ILE A 68 -9.02 -0.81 3.91
C ILE A 68 -10.18 -1.78 4.21
N GLY A 69 -11.38 -1.24 4.37
CA GLY A 69 -12.62 -2.03 4.42
C GLY A 69 -13.20 -2.15 3.02
N VAL A 70 -13.60 -3.37 2.63
CA VAL A 70 -14.39 -3.60 1.41
C VAL A 70 -15.80 -3.92 1.85
N GLU A 71 -16.74 -3.05 1.51
CA GLU A 71 -18.15 -3.24 1.79
C GLU A 71 -18.87 -3.52 0.47
N GLU A 72 -19.78 -4.50 0.47
CA GLU A 72 -20.68 -4.72 -0.65
C GLU A 72 -21.71 -3.60 -0.68
N LYS A 73 -21.76 -2.88 -1.79
CA LYS A 73 -22.77 -1.84 -1.99
C LYS A 73 -24.05 -2.54 -2.43
N ASN A 74 -25.04 -2.62 -1.55
CA ASN A 74 -26.37 -3.04 -1.92
C ASN A 74 -27.06 -1.86 -2.59
N ASP A 75 -27.28 -1.94 -3.90
CA ASP A 75 -28.14 -0.99 -4.60
C ASP A 75 -29.59 -1.26 -4.14
N GLU A 76 -30.11 -0.40 -3.27
CA GLU A 76 -31.53 -0.38 -2.92
C GLU A 76 -32.32 0.04 -4.18
N ASN A 77 -33.05 -0.91 -4.78
CA ASN A 77 -33.99 -0.71 -5.89
C ASN A 77 -35.16 0.19 -5.50
#